data_AF-A0A2X2UUG1-F1
#
_entry.id   AF-A0A2X2UUG1-F1
#
_cell.length_a   1.000
_cell.length_b   1.000
_cell.length_c   1.000
_cell.angle_alpha   90.00
_cell.angle_beta   90.00
_cell.angle_gamma   90.00
#
_symmetry.space_group_name_H-M   'P 1'
#
loop_
_entity.id
_entity.type
_entity.pdbx_description
1 polymer ?
#
loop_
_entity_poly.entity_id
_entity_poly.type
_entity_poly.pdbx_seq_one_letter_code
_entity_poly.pdbx_strand_id
1 'polypeptide(L)'
;MTNLHKFFVKNAFLWLLVLMVLMGYLIPYRESYNAYFNLGTFIDWGIVIIFLLYGLKLNLREVLNDVKNWKLHLLVQIATFVLFPLLVMPFYKIAQGNEFYVLWLSIYFLACLPSTVSSSVVMVSIAKGNVPSAIFNASISGLIGIFATPMLMHPFMENNSGGQ
;
A
#
# COMPACT_ATOMS: atom_id res chain seq x y z
N MET A 1 -6.02 35.05 12.31
CA MET A 1 -6.25 33.59 12.21
C MET A 1 -4.92 32.90 11.94
N THR A 2 -4.43 32.24 12.98
CA THR A 2 -3.04 31.89 13.30
C THR A 2 -2.47 30.77 12.43
N ASN A 3 -1.16 30.78 12.19
CA ASN A 3 -0.40 29.77 11.43
C ASN A 3 -0.72 28.31 11.81
N LEU A 4 -1.17 28.08 13.05
CA LEU A 4 -1.61 26.80 13.58
C LEU A 4 -2.84 26.22 12.84
N HIS A 5 -3.83 27.05 12.51
CA HIS A 5 -5.01 26.58 11.77
C HIS A 5 -4.65 26.19 10.34
N LYS A 6 -3.78 26.98 9.67
CA LYS A 6 -3.28 26.63 8.32
C LYS A 6 -2.45 25.35 8.32
N PHE A 7 -1.68 25.10 9.38
CA PHE A 7 -0.92 23.85 9.55
C PHE A 7 -1.84 22.64 9.70
N PHE A 8 -2.90 22.75 10.50
CA PHE A 8 -3.89 21.68 10.68
C PHE A 8 -4.64 21.38 9.38
N VAL A 9 -5.10 22.40 8.66
CA VAL A 9 -5.83 22.21 7.39
C VAL A 9 -4.93 21.60 6.31
N LYS A 10 -3.66 22.00 6.22
CA LYS A 10 -2.70 21.39 5.27
C LYS A 10 -2.44 19.91 5.55
N ASN A 11 -2.44 19.50 6.82
CA ASN A 11 -2.14 18.14 7.25
C ASN A 11 -3.38 17.37 7.70
N ALA A 12 -4.58 17.83 7.32
CA ALA A 12 -5.84 17.28 7.81
C ALA A 12 -5.94 15.77 7.58
N PHE A 13 -5.47 15.29 6.42
CA PHE A 13 -5.42 13.86 6.10
C PHE A 13 -4.61 13.04 7.13
N LEU A 14 -3.41 13.51 7.53
CA LEU A 14 -2.58 12.82 8.51
C LEU A 14 -3.26 12.78 9.89
N TRP A 15 -3.86 13.90 10.30
CA TRP A 15 -4.59 13.98 11.57
C TRP A 15 -5.81 13.06 11.59
N LEU A 16 -6.56 13.00 10.48
CA LEU A 16 -7.68 12.08 10.33
C LEU A 16 -7.21 10.62 10.34
N LEU A 17 -6.05 10.31 9.75
CA LEU A 17 -5.49 8.96 9.79
C LEU A 17 -5.14 8.55 11.22
N VAL A 18 -4.45 9.41 11.98
CA VAL A 18 -4.16 9.15 13.41
C VAL A 18 -5.45 8.97 14.20
N LEU A 19 -6.43 9.84 13.97
CA LEU A 19 -7.74 9.73 14.63
C LEU A 19 -8.43 8.39 14.31
N MET A 20 -8.40 7.94 13.05
CA MET A 20 -9.00 6.67 12.64
C MET A 20 -8.30 5.46 13.26
N VAL A 21 -6.96 5.49 13.37
CA VAL A 21 -6.19 4.45 14.07
C VAL A 21 -6.56 4.40 15.56
N LEU A 22 -6.66 5.56 16.21
CA LEU A 22 -7.08 5.65 17.61
C LEU A 22 -8.52 5.15 17.79
N MET A 23 -9.44 5.52 16.88
CA MET A 23 -10.81 5.01 16.91
C MET A 23 -10.86 3.49 16.73
N GLY A 24 -10.09 2.93 15.80
CA GLY A 24 -10.02 1.47 15.61
C GLY A 24 -9.44 0.73 16.81
N TYR A 25 -8.53 1.36 17.55
CA TYR A 25 -8.01 0.82 18.81
C TYR A 25 -9.04 0.87 19.94
N LEU A 26 -9.76 1.99 20.08
CA LEU A 26 -10.78 2.18 21.13
C LEU A 26 -12.06 1.38 20.87
N ILE A 27 -12.43 1.19 19.60
CA ILE A 27 -13.64 0.50 19.15
C ILE A 27 -13.21 -0.63 18.19
N PRO A 28 -12.75 -1.78 18.72
CA PRO A 28 -12.33 -2.90 17.89
C PRO A 28 -13.54 -3.48 17.14
N TYR A 29 -13.29 -3.92 15.90
CA TYR A 29 -14.31 -4.53 15.05
C TYR A 29 -14.94 -5.75 15.72
N ARG A 30 -16.27 -5.85 15.62
CA ARG A 30 -17.06 -7.01 16.04
C ARG A 30 -17.96 -7.43 14.89
N GLU A 31 -18.06 -8.73 14.63
CA GLU A 31 -18.90 -9.26 13.55
C GLU A 31 -20.37 -8.85 13.68
N SER A 32 -20.86 -8.66 14.91
CA SER A 32 -22.21 -8.16 15.20
C SER A 32 -22.53 -6.80 14.55
N TYR A 33 -21.52 -5.99 14.22
CA TYR A 33 -21.73 -4.69 13.56
C TYR A 33 -22.24 -4.84 12.13
N ASN A 34 -21.92 -5.93 11.44
CA ASN A 34 -22.41 -6.19 10.09
C ASN A 34 -23.93 -6.39 10.01
N ALA A 35 -24.60 -6.70 11.12
CA ALA A 35 -26.05 -6.76 11.18
C ALA A 35 -26.71 -5.38 10.96
N TYR A 36 -26.01 -4.29 11.33
CA TYR A 36 -26.50 -2.92 11.20
C TYR A 36 -25.88 -2.20 10.00
N PHE A 37 -24.60 -2.44 9.75
CA PHE A 37 -23.85 -1.81 8.68
C PHE A 37 -22.76 -2.75 8.18
N ASN A 38 -22.89 -3.22 6.94
CA ASN A 38 -21.89 -4.09 6.32
C ASN A 38 -20.64 -3.27 5.99
N LEU A 39 -19.68 -3.31 6.91
CA LEU A 39 -18.45 -2.54 6.82
C LEU A 39 -17.59 -3.03 5.65
N GLY A 40 -17.59 -4.33 5.36
CA GLY A 40 -16.87 -4.91 4.24
C GLY A 40 -17.33 -4.34 2.90
N THR A 41 -18.63 -4.38 2.64
CA THR A 41 -19.20 -3.81 1.41
C THR A 41 -18.94 -2.31 1.29
N PHE A 42 -19.00 -1.56 2.39
CA PHE A 42 -18.67 -0.13 2.38
C PHE A 42 -17.20 0.12 2.01
N ILE A 43 -16.28 -0.67 2.58
CA ILE A 43 -14.86 -0.61 2.25
C ILE A 43 -14.65 -0.94 0.76
N ASP A 44 -15.28 -2.00 0.25
CA ASP A 44 -15.15 -2.41 -1.16
C ASP A 44 -15.58 -1.30 -2.11
N TRP A 45 -16.75 -0.68 -1.88
CA TRP A 45 -17.20 0.47 -2.66
C TRP A 45 -16.28 1.68 -2.53
N GLY A 46 -15.76 1.94 -1.32
CA GLY A 46 -14.77 2.98 -1.10
C GLY A 46 -13.50 2.78 -1.92
N ILE A 47 -12.98 1.54 -1.94
CA ILE A 47 -11.83 1.16 -2.76
C ILE A 47 -12.16 1.38 -4.25
N VAL A 48 -13.29 0.88 -4.74
CA VAL A 48 -13.71 1.06 -6.14
C VAL A 48 -13.76 2.54 -6.53
N ILE A 49 -14.39 3.38 -5.72
CA ILE A 49 -14.51 4.83 -5.98
C ILE A 49 -13.14 5.49 -5.97
N ILE A 50 -12.28 5.19 -4.99
CA ILE A 50 -10.93 5.78 -4.90
C ILE A 50 -10.09 5.41 -6.13
N PHE A 51 -10.07 4.14 -6.52
CA PHE A 51 -9.35 3.69 -7.70
C PHE A 51 -9.93 4.28 -8.99
N LEU A 52 -11.26 4.40 -9.11
CA LEU A 52 -11.91 5.05 -10.25
C LEU A 52 -11.54 6.54 -10.34
N LEU A 53 -11.62 7.28 -9.24
CA LEU A 53 -11.28 8.71 -9.19
C LEU A 53 -9.80 8.94 -9.52
N TYR A 54 -8.90 8.08 -9.04
CA TYR A 54 -7.50 8.12 -9.46
C TYR A 54 -7.34 7.87 -10.96
N GLY A 55 -8.06 6.89 -11.51
CA GLY A 55 -8.11 6.63 -12.94
C GLY A 55 -8.61 7.82 -13.76
N LEU A 56 -9.70 8.45 -13.34
CA LEU A 56 -10.29 9.62 -14.01
C LEU A 56 -9.40 10.86 -13.94
N LYS A 57 -8.54 10.98 -12.91
CA LYS A 57 -7.61 12.11 -12.74
C LYS A 57 -6.37 11.99 -13.64
N LEU A 58 -6.15 10.85 -14.29
CA LEU A 58 -5.00 10.63 -15.18
C LEU A 58 -5.17 11.35 -16.52
N ASN A 59 -4.15 12.12 -16.91
CA ASN A 59 -4.03 12.59 -18.28
C ASN A 59 -3.52 11.45 -19.17
N LEU A 60 -4.43 10.82 -19.91
CA LEU A 60 -4.13 9.70 -20.82
C LEU A 60 -3.01 10.02 -21.82
N ARG A 61 -2.89 11.27 -22.28
CA ARG A 61 -1.81 11.68 -23.21
C ARG A 61 -0.43 11.66 -22.54
N GLU A 62 -0.34 12.11 -21.28
CA GLU A 62 0.91 12.07 -20.52
C GLU A 62 1.30 10.64 -20.18
N VAL A 63 0.34 9.80 -19.80
CA VAL A 63 0.57 8.37 -19.57
C VAL A 63 1.11 7.69 -20.83
N LEU A 64 0.47 7.91 -22.00
CA LEU A 64 0.92 7.32 -23.26
C LEU A 64 2.31 7.80 -23.69
N ASN A 65 2.66 9.05 -23.41
CA ASN A 65 4.00 9.57 -23.67
C ASN A 65 5.04 8.96 -22.73
N ASP A 66 4.65 8.73 -21.47
CA ASP A 66 5.54 8.22 -20.45
C ASP A 66 5.76 6.70 -20.54
N VAL A 67 4.80 5.93 -21.05
CA VAL A 67 4.91 4.47 -21.34
C VAL A 67 6.19 4.13 -22.13
N LYS A 68 6.72 5.08 -22.91
CA LYS A 68 7.98 4.91 -23.67
C LYS A 68 9.20 4.73 -22.76
N ASN A 69 9.14 5.16 -21.50
CA ASN A 69 10.21 5.04 -20.50
C ASN A 69 10.19 3.65 -19.81
N TRP A 70 10.11 2.57 -20.59
CA TRP A 70 9.98 1.20 -20.07
C TRP A 70 11.07 0.81 -19.05
N LYS A 71 12.30 1.34 -19.19
CA LYS A 71 13.39 1.13 -18.23
C LYS A 71 13.06 1.67 -16.83
N LEU A 72 12.42 2.84 -16.76
CA LEU A 72 11.98 3.43 -15.50
C LEU A 72 10.88 2.57 -14.87
N HIS A 73 9.89 2.17 -15.66
CA HIS A 73 8.79 1.36 -15.15
C HIS A 73 9.29 0.03 -14.60
N LEU A 74 10.13 -0.66 -15.37
CA LEU A 74 10.73 -1.94 -14.96
C LEU A 74 11.59 -1.78 -13.70
N LEU A 75 12.39 -0.71 -13.59
CA LEU A 75 13.16 -0.41 -12.39
C LEU A 75 12.26 -0.26 -11.16
N VAL A 76 11.16 0.49 -11.27
CA VAL A 76 10.23 0.72 -10.16
C VAL A 76 9.52 -0.57 -9.76
N GLN A 77 9.07 -1.39 -10.73
CA GLN A 77 8.42 -2.66 -10.41
C GLN A 77 9.39 -3.67 -9.78
N ILE A 78 10.63 -3.76 -10.27
CA ILE A 78 11.67 -4.60 -9.64
C ILE A 78 11.99 -4.10 -8.23
N ALA A 79 12.12 -2.79 -8.04
CA ALA A 79 12.35 -2.24 -6.70
C ALA A 79 11.21 -2.62 -5.73
N THR A 80 9.97 -2.56 -6.21
CA THR A 80 8.77 -2.84 -5.40
C THR A 80 8.64 -4.32 -5.06
N PHE A 81 8.71 -5.22 -6.05
CA PHE A 81 8.37 -6.63 -5.86
C PHE A 81 9.58 -7.57 -5.73
N VAL A 82 10.79 -7.06 -5.93
CA VAL A 82 12.02 -7.86 -5.79
C VAL A 82 12.94 -7.27 -4.74
N LEU A 83 13.32 -5.99 -4.87
CA LEU A 83 14.30 -5.38 -3.96
C LEU A 83 13.79 -5.33 -2.52
N PHE A 84 12.60 -4.78 -2.26
CA PHE A 84 12.08 -4.68 -0.89
C PHE A 84 11.85 -6.05 -0.22
N PRO A 85 11.18 -7.04 -0.86
CA PRO A 85 11.09 -8.38 -0.28
C PRO A 85 12.46 -9.02 -0.01
N LEU A 86 13.42 -8.83 -0.93
CA LEU A 86 14.77 -9.37 -0.78
C LEU A 86 15.56 -8.69 0.35
N LEU A 87 15.30 -7.41 0.65
CA LEU A 87 15.90 -6.74 1.81
C LEU A 87 15.40 -7.33 3.14
N VAL A 88 14.16 -7.84 3.18
CA VAL A 88 13.58 -8.45 4.38
C VAL A 88 13.93 -9.95 4.51
N MET A 89 14.16 -10.63 3.39
CA MET A 89 14.41 -12.08 3.35
C MET A 89 15.57 -12.57 4.25
N PRO A 90 16.74 -11.92 4.35
CA PRO A 90 17.85 -12.38 5.19
C PRO A 90 17.48 -12.57 6.67
N PHE A 91 16.52 -11.79 7.17
CA PHE A 91 16.05 -11.87 8.55
C PHE A 91 15.17 -13.09 8.82
N TYR A 92 14.72 -13.80 7.78
CA TYR A 92 13.94 -15.03 7.90
C TYR A 92 14.66 -16.07 8.77
N LYS A 93 15.96 -16.27 8.56
CA LYS A 93 16.75 -17.26 9.31
C LYS A 93 16.82 -16.98 10.82
N ILE A 94 16.67 -15.72 11.22
CA ILE A 94 16.66 -15.29 12.62
C ILE A 94 15.26 -15.53 13.22
N ALA A 95 14.22 -15.30 12.41
CA ALA A 95 12.84 -15.36 12.84
C ALA A 95 12.24 -16.78 12.81
N GLN A 96 12.69 -17.63 11.90
CA GLN A 96 12.18 -18.99 11.72
C GLN A 96 12.37 -19.82 13.00
N GLY A 97 11.27 -20.41 13.50
CA GLY A 97 11.27 -21.25 14.72
C GLY A 97 11.23 -20.48 16.04
N ASN A 98 11.20 -19.14 16.00
CA ASN A 98 11.11 -18.28 17.18
C ASN A 98 9.80 -17.46 17.18
N GLU A 99 9.53 -16.77 18.30
CA GLU A 99 8.40 -15.84 18.45
C GLU A 99 8.42 -14.68 17.42
N PHE A 100 9.60 -14.36 16.88
CA PHE A 100 9.77 -13.32 15.86
C PHE A 100 9.22 -13.69 14.48
N TYR A 101 8.82 -14.94 14.25
CA TYR A 101 8.30 -15.37 12.95
C TYR A 101 7.12 -14.53 12.48
N VAL A 102 6.15 -14.28 13.36
CA VAL A 102 4.93 -13.49 13.05
C VAL A 102 5.30 -12.05 12.73
N LEU A 103 6.27 -11.47 13.44
CA LEU A 103 6.75 -10.12 13.18
C LEU A 103 7.46 -10.04 11.81
N TRP A 104 8.35 -10.98 11.53
CA TRP A 104 9.03 -11.06 10.24
C TRP A 104 8.03 -11.26 9.10
N LEU A 105 7.06 -12.15 9.25
CA LEU A 105 6.01 -12.40 8.25
C LEU A 105 5.19 -11.13 7.98
N SER A 106 4.88 -10.35 9.02
CA SER A 106 4.16 -9.08 8.90
C SER A 106 4.97 -8.03 8.15
N ILE A 107 6.28 -7.93 8.43
CA ILE A 107 7.19 -7.01 7.73
C ILE A 107 7.40 -7.46 6.28
N TYR A 108 7.54 -8.76 6.04
CA TYR A 108 7.69 -9.34 4.71
C TYR A 108 6.44 -9.09 3.87
N PHE A 109 5.25 -9.31 4.43
CA PHE A 109 3.97 -8.97 3.80
C PHE A 109 3.94 -7.49 3.39
N LEU A 110 4.29 -6.57 4.29
CA LEU A 110 4.36 -5.15 4.00
C LEU A 110 5.35 -4.83 2.85
N ALA A 111 6.49 -5.52 2.81
CA ALA A 111 7.48 -5.36 1.74
C ALA A 111 7.03 -5.92 0.39
N CYS A 112 6.08 -6.85 0.37
CA CYS A 112 5.49 -7.41 -0.84
C CYS A 112 4.30 -6.60 -1.38
N LEU A 113 3.80 -5.60 -0.64
CA LEU A 113 2.66 -4.79 -1.07
C LEU A 113 3.01 -3.83 -2.22
N PRO A 114 2.03 -3.49 -3.06
CA PRO A 114 2.20 -2.51 -4.13
C PRO A 114 2.46 -1.10 -3.60
N SER A 115 2.95 -0.21 -4.48
CA SER A 115 3.24 1.18 -4.16
C SER A 115 1.96 2.02 -3.98
N THR A 116 1.95 2.93 -3.01
CA THR A 116 0.82 3.82 -2.76
C THR A 116 0.81 5.01 -3.73
N VAL A 117 -0.30 5.24 -4.44
CA VAL A 117 -0.43 6.37 -5.39
C VAL A 117 -0.22 7.72 -4.69
N SER A 118 -0.87 7.94 -3.54
CA SER A 118 -0.85 9.24 -2.86
C SER A 118 0.55 9.66 -2.40
N SER A 119 1.25 8.81 -1.63
CA SER A 119 2.57 9.14 -1.08
C SER A 119 3.63 9.28 -2.18
N SER A 120 3.65 8.36 -3.15
CA SER A 120 4.62 8.36 -4.24
C SER A 120 4.52 9.63 -5.08
N VAL A 121 3.31 10.10 -5.38
CA VAL A 121 3.09 11.34 -6.15
C VAL A 121 3.57 12.57 -5.38
N VAL A 122 3.25 12.66 -4.09
CA VAL A 122 3.69 13.79 -3.25
C VAL A 122 5.22 13.81 -3.13
N MET A 123 5.83 12.68 -2.81
CA MET A 123 7.30 12.57 -2.67
C MET A 123 8.03 12.88 -3.97
N VAL A 124 7.56 12.34 -5.11
CA VAL A 124 8.17 12.62 -6.42
C VAL A 124 7.99 14.08 -6.82
N SER A 125 6.83 14.68 -6.52
CA SER A 125 6.61 16.12 -6.76
C SER A 125 7.55 17.00 -5.94
N ILE A 126 7.77 16.69 -4.66
CA ILE A 126 8.73 17.40 -3.79
C ILE A 126 10.15 17.25 -4.34
N ALA A 127 10.51 16.07 -4.84
CA ALA A 127 11.80 15.80 -5.46
C ALA A 127 11.95 16.39 -6.89
N LYS A 128 10.93 17.11 -7.41
CA LYS A 128 10.88 17.63 -8.79
C LYS A 128 11.06 16.54 -9.86
N GLY A 129 10.62 15.32 -9.57
CA GLY A 129 10.67 14.18 -10.49
C GLY A 129 9.46 14.09 -11.41
N ASN A 130 9.38 12.99 -12.17
CA ASN A 130 8.29 12.73 -13.11
C ASN A 130 7.01 12.25 -12.39
N VAL A 131 6.11 13.19 -12.08
CA VAL A 131 4.84 12.91 -11.41
C VAL A 131 3.92 11.97 -12.23
N PRO A 132 3.73 12.15 -13.55
CA PRO A 132 3.01 11.18 -14.38
C PRO A 132 3.54 9.75 -14.24
N SER A 133 4.86 9.54 -14.28
CA SER A 133 5.46 8.22 -14.06
C SER A 133 5.13 7.65 -12.69
N ALA A 134 5.12 8.49 -11.65
CA ALA A 134 4.82 8.06 -10.29
C ALA A 134 3.38 7.55 -10.18
N ILE A 135 2.40 8.27 -10.75
CA ILE A 135 0.99 7.83 -10.75
C ILE A 135 0.86 6.52 -11.53
N PHE A 136 1.44 6.47 -12.74
CA PHE A 136 1.35 5.29 -13.61
C PHE A 136 1.97 4.04 -12.98
N ASN A 137 3.19 4.15 -12.44
CA ASN A 137 3.86 3.03 -11.78
C ASN A 137 3.14 2.57 -10.51
N ALA A 138 2.59 3.50 -9.72
CA ALA A 138 1.81 3.13 -8.54
C ALA A 138 0.55 2.34 -8.95
N SER A 139 -0.18 2.80 -9.97
CA SER A 139 -1.35 2.09 -10.50
C SER A 139 -1.01 0.70 -11.06
N ILE A 140 0.05 0.59 -11.88
CA ILE A 140 0.51 -0.72 -12.40
C ILE A 140 0.93 -1.64 -11.27
N SER A 141 1.67 -1.13 -10.28
CA SER A 141 2.08 -1.95 -9.14
C SER A 141 0.86 -2.49 -8.40
N GLY A 142 -0.21 -1.70 -8.26
CA GLY A 142 -1.48 -2.16 -7.69
C GLY A 142 -2.07 -3.35 -8.43
N LEU A 143 -2.10 -3.31 -9.77
CA LEU A 143 -2.58 -4.42 -10.60
C LEU A 143 -1.69 -5.65 -10.51
N ILE A 144 -0.36 -5.47 -10.59
CA ILE A 144 0.61 -6.56 -10.43
C ILE A 144 0.50 -7.18 -9.02
N GLY A 145 0.32 -6.34 -8.00
CA GLY A 145 0.24 -6.73 -6.59
C GLY A 145 -0.90 -7.68 -6.26
N ILE A 146 -1.99 -7.68 -7.04
CA ILE A 146 -3.09 -8.66 -6.92
C ILE A 146 -2.57 -10.10 -7.05
N PHE A 147 -1.58 -10.32 -7.91
CA PHE A 147 -0.97 -11.63 -8.14
C PHE A 147 0.39 -11.78 -7.46
N ALA A 148 1.24 -10.75 -7.52
CA ALA A 148 2.60 -10.81 -7.00
C ALA A 148 2.64 -10.97 -5.47
N THR A 149 1.80 -10.25 -4.72
CA THR A 149 1.78 -10.33 -3.26
C THR A 149 1.47 -11.76 -2.77
N PRO A 150 0.36 -12.43 -3.18
CA PRO A 150 0.11 -13.78 -2.74
C PRO A 150 1.17 -14.77 -3.20
N MET A 151 1.73 -14.61 -4.42
CA MET A 151 2.81 -15.48 -4.90
C MET A 151 4.10 -15.35 -4.08
N LEU A 152 4.47 -14.14 -3.68
CA LEU A 152 5.65 -13.90 -2.83
C LEU A 152 5.43 -14.43 -1.42
N MET A 153 4.21 -14.35 -0.90
CA MET A 153 3.85 -14.80 0.44
C MET A 153 3.67 -16.32 0.55
N HIS A 154 3.21 -17.00 -0.51
CA HIS A 154 2.85 -18.42 -0.52
C HIS A 154 3.88 -19.31 0.17
N PRO A 155 5.20 -19.22 -0.12
CA PRO A 155 6.20 -20.10 0.49
C PRO A 155 6.26 -20.05 2.03
N PHE A 156 5.71 -19.00 2.65
CA PHE A 156 5.76 -18.75 4.09
C PHE A 156 4.41 -18.91 4.80
N MET A 157 3.32 -19.12 4.05
CA MET A 157 1.98 -19.26 4.63
C MET A 157 1.64 -20.70 5.05
N GLU A 158 2.24 -21.72 4.42
CA GLU A 158 1.90 -23.14 4.64
C GLU A 158 2.62 -23.78 5.84
N ASN A 159 3.58 -23.10 6.47
CA ASN A 159 4.32 -23.67 7.61
C ASN A 159 3.56 -23.61 8.96
N ASN A 160 2.29 -23.17 8.97
CA ASN A 160 1.45 -23.12 10.18
C ASN A 160 0.37 -24.21 10.26
N SER A 161 0.26 -25.11 9.27
CA SER A 161 -0.70 -26.23 9.26
C SER A 161 -0.10 -27.57 9.74
N GLY A 162 1.13 -27.56 10.27
CA GLY A 162 1.83 -28.75 10.80
C GLY A 162 1.92 -28.83 12.33
N GLY A 163 1.05 -28.13 13.06
CA GLY A 163 1.16 -28.02 14.52
C GLY A 163 -0.12 -27.55 15.22
N GLN A 164 -1.25 -28.20 14.91
CA GLN A 164 -2.39 -28.43 15.80
C GLN A 164 -3.40 -29.36 15.13
#